data_AF-A0A6J1J961-F1
#
_entry.id   AF-A0A6J1J961-F1
#
_cell.length_a   1.000
_cell.length_b   1.000
_cell.length_c   1.000
_cell.angle_alpha   90.00
_cell.angle_beta   90.00
_cell.angle_gamma   90.00
#
_symmetry.space_group_name_H-M   'P 1'
#
loop_
_entity.id
_entity.type
_entity.pdbx_description
1 polymer ?
#
loop_
_entity_poly.entity_id
_entity_poly.type
_entity_poly.pdbx_seq_one_letter_code
_entity_poly.pdbx_strand_id
1 'polypeptide(L)'
;MNLGAISSNKDKSPKRSKFFGLDLKKKKKRVMEERKSSVSDVGAWGMNIISSVGIIMVNKQLMSQTGFAFSFATTLTGFHFSVTALVGWISNASGYSESKSVPFWELLWFSIIANTSITAMNFSLMLNSVGFYQISKLSMIPVVCVMEWILHGKQYSREVKMAVVVVVVGVGVCTVTDVKVNAKGFLCALVAILCTSLQQISIGSLQKKYSIGSFELLSKTAPIQALSLLTVGPFIDYCLTSKSLLKYNYAFSAFCFILLSCSLAVFCNISQYLCIGRFSAVSFQVLGHMKTVCVLMLGWLLFDSEMTLKNISGMVLAIIGMVVYSWAVEIEKQANAMSIPQPKSQLSDEELMLLKEGMDDSSLRDEELGQLPK
;
A
#
# COMPACT_ATOMS: atom_id res chain seq x y z
N MET A 1 -59.67 -2.62 -63.51
CA MET A 1 -58.59 -3.58 -63.18
C MET A 1 -57.24 -2.90 -63.37
N ASN A 2 -56.53 -2.55 -62.30
CA ASN A 2 -55.28 -3.23 -61.91
C ASN A 2 -54.70 -2.59 -60.64
N LEU A 3 -54.32 -3.43 -59.68
CA LEU A 3 -53.55 -3.08 -58.49
C LEU A 3 -52.09 -2.78 -58.89
N GLY A 4 -51.46 -1.80 -58.23
CA GLY A 4 -50.02 -1.53 -58.36
C GLY A 4 -49.42 -1.09 -57.03
N ALA A 5 -48.49 -1.89 -56.53
CA ALA A 5 -47.94 -1.88 -55.17
C ALA A 5 -47.03 -0.68 -54.85
N ILE A 6 -47.16 -0.15 -53.62
CA ILE A 6 -46.17 0.72 -52.97
C ILE A 6 -45.22 -0.18 -52.18
N SER A 7 -44.01 -0.38 -52.70
CA SER A 7 -42.93 -1.10 -51.99
C SER A 7 -42.12 -0.12 -51.13
N SER A 8 -42.05 -0.41 -49.84
CA SER A 8 -41.29 0.29 -48.81
C SER A 8 -39.78 0.13 -49.03
N ASN A 9 -39.06 1.23 -49.16
CA ASN A 9 -37.60 1.25 -49.17
C ASN A 9 -37.07 1.15 -47.73
N LYS A 10 -36.69 -0.07 -47.31
CA LYS A 10 -36.06 -0.37 -46.02
C LYS A 10 -34.59 0.07 -46.00
N ASP A 11 -34.34 1.12 -45.23
CA ASP A 11 -33.28 1.23 -44.20
C ASP A 11 -31.96 0.47 -44.46
N LYS A 12 -30.96 1.19 -44.99
CA LYS A 12 -29.54 0.80 -44.93
C LYS A 12 -28.88 1.44 -43.69
N SER A 13 -28.97 0.81 -42.51
CA SER A 13 -28.11 1.17 -41.37
C SER A 13 -27.67 0.06 -40.38
N PRO A 14 -27.52 -1.23 -40.74
CA PRO A 14 -27.22 -2.30 -39.77
C PRO A 14 -25.77 -2.31 -39.22
N LYS A 15 -24.81 -1.61 -39.84
CA LYS A 15 -23.40 -1.60 -39.39
C LYS A 15 -23.10 -0.57 -38.29
N ARG A 16 -23.77 0.59 -38.29
CA ARG A 16 -23.51 1.69 -37.32
C ARG A 16 -24.07 1.38 -35.93
N SER A 17 -25.22 0.71 -35.85
CA SER A 17 -25.85 0.30 -34.58
C SER A 17 -25.09 -0.81 -33.86
N LYS A 18 -24.53 -1.78 -34.60
CA LYS A 18 -23.67 -2.84 -34.04
C LYS A 18 -22.35 -2.29 -33.48
N PHE A 19 -21.74 -1.34 -34.18
CA PHE A 19 -20.50 -0.69 -33.73
C PHE A 19 -20.74 0.12 -32.43
N PHE A 20 -21.82 0.90 -32.38
CA PHE A 20 -22.21 1.66 -31.18
C PHE A 20 -22.56 0.76 -29.98
N GLY A 21 -23.23 -0.38 -30.22
CA GLY A 21 -23.55 -1.37 -29.18
C GLY A 21 -22.33 -2.12 -28.62
N LEU A 22 -21.30 -2.36 -29.45
CA LEU A 22 -20.01 -2.92 -29.04
C LEU A 22 -19.22 -1.95 -28.16
N ASP A 23 -19.26 -0.66 -28.49
CA ASP A 23 -18.59 0.39 -27.72
C ASP A 23 -19.27 0.63 -26.36
N LEU A 24 -20.61 0.60 -26.31
CA LEU A 24 -21.34 0.64 -25.03
C LEU A 24 -21.07 -0.58 -24.16
N LYS A 25 -20.94 -1.78 -24.73
CA LYS A 25 -20.58 -2.99 -23.98
C LYS A 25 -19.16 -2.92 -23.44
N LYS A 26 -18.19 -2.45 -24.23
CA LYS A 26 -16.81 -2.20 -23.77
C LYS A 26 -16.78 -1.14 -22.67
N LYS A 27 -17.51 -0.04 -22.83
CA LYS A 27 -17.62 1.04 -21.83
C LYS A 27 -18.26 0.53 -20.53
N LYS A 28 -19.38 -0.21 -20.61
CA LYS A 28 -20.00 -0.86 -19.44
C LYS A 28 -19.06 -1.86 -18.75
N LYS A 29 -18.31 -2.67 -19.52
CA LYS A 29 -17.35 -3.63 -18.96
C LYS A 29 -16.21 -2.92 -18.23
N ARG A 30 -15.64 -1.84 -18.81
CA ARG A 30 -14.63 -1.01 -18.15
C ARG A 30 -15.16 -0.36 -16.86
N VAL A 31 -16.34 0.25 -16.90
CA VAL A 31 -16.97 0.86 -15.71
C VAL A 31 -17.24 -0.19 -14.62
N MET A 32 -17.61 -1.42 -15.00
CA MET A 32 -17.83 -2.51 -14.05
C MET A 32 -16.52 -3.04 -13.46
N GLU A 33 -15.46 -3.15 -14.26
CA GLU A 33 -14.11 -3.52 -13.80
C GLU A 33 -13.52 -2.45 -12.88
N GLU A 34 -13.65 -1.16 -13.21
CA GLU A 34 -13.25 -0.02 -12.37
C GLU A 34 -14.03 0.04 -11.05
N ARG A 35 -15.34 -0.23 -11.06
CA ARG A 35 -16.13 -0.36 -9.81
C ARG A 35 -15.67 -1.54 -8.98
N LYS A 36 -15.38 -2.69 -9.60
CA LYS A 36 -14.90 -3.89 -8.89
C LYS A 36 -13.52 -3.66 -8.27
N SER A 37 -12.61 -3.00 -8.98
CA SER A 37 -11.29 -2.64 -8.44
C SER A 37 -11.43 -1.62 -7.32
N SER A 38 -12.24 -0.58 -7.49
CA SER A 38 -12.47 0.44 -6.46
C SER A 38 -13.07 -0.15 -5.17
N VAL A 39 -14.06 -1.05 -5.27
CA VAL A 39 -14.62 -1.74 -4.11
C VAL A 39 -13.58 -2.66 -3.44
N SER A 40 -12.76 -3.36 -4.22
CA SER A 40 -11.65 -4.15 -3.69
C SER A 40 -10.59 -3.29 -3.00
N ASP A 41 -10.36 -2.08 -3.49
CA ASP A 41 -9.37 -1.14 -2.96
C ASP A 41 -9.82 -0.56 -1.62
N VAL A 42 -11.08 -0.11 -1.55
CA VAL A 42 -11.72 0.33 -0.30
C VAL A 42 -11.75 -0.80 0.73
N GLY A 43 -12.03 -2.04 0.29
CA GLY A 43 -11.99 -3.22 1.15
C GLY A 43 -10.59 -3.47 1.75
N ALA A 44 -9.54 -3.36 0.94
CA ALA A 44 -8.15 -3.51 1.42
C ALA A 44 -7.77 -2.42 2.45
N TRP A 45 -8.18 -1.17 2.20
CA TRP A 45 -7.96 -0.07 3.15
C TRP A 45 -8.74 -0.27 4.44
N GLY A 46 -10.02 -0.61 4.35
CA GLY A 46 -10.87 -0.87 5.51
C GLY A 46 -10.31 -2.00 6.38
N MET A 47 -9.90 -3.11 5.76
CA MET A 47 -9.26 -4.23 6.45
C MET A 47 -7.98 -3.78 7.19
N ASN A 48 -7.14 -2.98 6.54
CA ASN A 48 -5.90 -2.46 7.11
C ASN A 48 -6.16 -1.50 8.29
N ILE A 49 -7.17 -0.63 8.19
CA ILE A 49 -7.54 0.29 9.27
C ILE A 49 -8.11 -0.47 10.47
N ILE A 50 -9.12 -1.31 10.24
CA ILE A 50 -9.82 -2.05 11.31
C ILE A 50 -8.86 -2.98 12.06
N SER A 51 -8.07 -3.79 11.33
CA SER A 51 -7.11 -4.71 11.94
C SER A 51 -6.03 -3.97 12.72
N SER A 52 -5.50 -2.86 12.20
CA SER A 52 -4.49 -2.05 12.89
C SER A 52 -5.02 -1.33 14.12
N VAL A 53 -6.24 -0.80 14.10
CA VAL A 53 -6.83 -0.17 15.30
C VAL A 53 -7.14 -1.25 16.34
N GLY A 54 -7.71 -2.39 15.91
CA GLY A 54 -8.01 -3.52 16.78
C GLY A 54 -6.76 -4.06 17.48
N ILE A 55 -5.67 -4.30 16.74
CA ILE A 55 -4.41 -4.79 17.33
C ILE A 55 -3.82 -3.77 18.31
N ILE A 56 -3.89 -2.46 18.02
CA ILE A 56 -3.43 -1.42 18.96
C ILE A 56 -4.22 -1.48 20.27
N MET A 57 -5.55 -1.60 20.22
CA MET A 57 -6.39 -1.67 21.41
C MET A 57 -6.12 -2.93 22.24
N VAL A 58 -6.06 -4.10 21.60
CA VAL A 58 -5.76 -5.37 22.26
C VAL A 58 -4.36 -5.35 22.86
N ASN A 59 -3.35 -4.89 22.12
CA ASN A 59 -1.98 -4.77 22.62
C ASN A 59 -1.89 -3.79 23.79
N LYS A 60 -2.62 -2.68 23.75
CA LYS A 60 -2.65 -1.73 24.86
C LYS A 60 -3.20 -2.38 26.13
N GLN A 61 -4.30 -3.13 26.03
CA GLN A 61 -4.85 -3.87 27.17
C GLN A 61 -3.87 -4.93 27.68
N LEU A 62 -3.26 -5.69 26.77
CA LEU A 62 -2.29 -6.72 27.09
C LEU A 62 -1.03 -6.16 27.80
N MET A 63 -0.51 -5.02 27.34
CA MET A 63 0.72 -4.41 27.86
C MET A 63 0.49 -3.50 29.08
N SER A 64 -0.72 -2.97 29.28
CA SER A 64 -1.02 -2.06 30.40
C SER A 64 -0.87 -2.75 31.76
N GLN A 65 -0.40 -2.00 32.78
CA GLN A 65 -0.25 -2.50 34.15
C GLN A 65 -1.59 -2.87 34.80
N THR A 66 -2.67 -2.17 34.43
CA THR A 66 -4.05 -2.45 34.88
C THR A 66 -4.72 -3.59 34.12
N GLY A 67 -4.12 -4.05 33.01
CA GLY A 67 -4.57 -5.18 32.23
C GLY A 67 -3.79 -6.44 32.57
N PHE A 68 -3.00 -6.94 31.61
CA PHE A 68 -2.23 -8.19 31.78
C PHE A 68 -0.73 -7.98 32.02
N ALA A 69 -0.24 -6.73 32.00
CA ALA A 69 1.15 -6.37 32.25
C ALA A 69 2.19 -7.12 31.39
N PHE A 70 1.80 -7.64 30.22
CA PHE A 70 2.68 -8.33 29.29
C PHE A 70 3.61 -7.31 28.61
N SER A 71 4.76 -7.05 29.23
CA SER A 71 5.64 -5.92 28.86
C SER A 71 6.70 -6.31 27.80
N PHE A 72 6.41 -7.29 26.94
CA PHE A 72 7.35 -7.90 25.98
C PHE A 72 6.93 -7.63 24.52
N ALA A 73 7.00 -6.38 24.09
CA ALA A 73 6.45 -5.93 22.80
C ALA A 73 7.16 -6.55 21.59
N THR A 74 8.48 -6.72 21.64
CA THR A 74 9.25 -7.28 20.52
C THR A 74 8.96 -8.78 20.38
N THR A 75 8.89 -9.49 21.50
CA THR A 75 8.54 -10.92 21.52
C THR A 75 7.09 -11.15 21.10
N LEU A 76 6.16 -10.27 21.50
CA LEU A 76 4.77 -10.31 21.02
C LEU A 76 4.72 -10.23 19.49
N THR A 77 5.54 -9.37 18.90
CA THR A 77 5.66 -9.25 17.44
C THR A 77 6.25 -10.51 16.82
N GLY A 78 7.19 -11.17 17.51
CA GLY A 78 7.64 -12.52 17.16
C GLY A 78 6.48 -13.52 17.06
N PHE A 79 5.60 -13.57 18.07
CA PHE A 79 4.40 -14.42 18.04
C PHE A 79 3.44 -14.07 16.90
N HIS A 80 3.26 -12.77 16.61
CA HIS A 80 2.45 -12.32 15.47
C HIS A 80 2.96 -12.90 14.15
N PHE A 81 4.27 -12.80 13.90
CA PHE A 81 4.88 -13.36 12.70
C PHE A 81 4.91 -14.89 12.71
N SER A 82 5.01 -15.54 13.88
CA SER A 82 4.89 -17.01 13.98
C SER A 82 3.52 -17.50 13.54
N VAL A 83 2.43 -16.87 14.03
CA VAL A 83 1.08 -17.23 13.61
C VAL A 83 0.84 -16.87 12.14
N THR A 84 1.39 -15.75 11.68
CA THR A 84 1.35 -15.39 10.24
C THR A 84 2.08 -16.42 9.37
N ALA A 85 3.24 -16.89 9.79
CA ALA A 85 4.00 -17.95 9.12
C ALA A 85 3.23 -19.27 9.11
N LEU A 86 2.59 -19.64 10.23
CA LEU A 86 1.75 -20.83 10.33
C LEU A 86 0.57 -20.78 9.35
N VAL A 87 -0.14 -19.65 9.29
CA VAL A 87 -1.23 -19.43 8.32
C VAL A 87 -0.72 -19.52 6.89
N GLY A 88 0.45 -18.93 6.60
CA GLY A 88 1.10 -19.04 5.30
C GLY A 88 1.45 -20.48 4.93
N TRP A 89 1.97 -21.26 5.87
CA TRP A 89 2.33 -22.67 5.67
C TRP A 89 1.10 -23.55 5.42
N ILE A 90 0.05 -23.39 6.23
CA ILE A 90 -1.23 -24.11 6.05
C ILE A 90 -1.84 -23.79 4.69
N SER A 91 -1.87 -22.50 4.32
CA SER A 91 -2.41 -22.06 3.03
C SER A 91 -1.63 -22.62 1.85
N ASN A 92 -0.31 -22.72 1.95
CA ASN A 92 0.54 -23.32 0.92
C ASN A 92 0.32 -24.82 0.82
N ALA A 93 0.18 -25.52 1.96
CA ALA A 93 -0.12 -26.95 2.00
C ALA A 93 -1.49 -27.30 1.41
N SER A 94 -2.48 -26.40 1.52
CA SER A 94 -3.81 -26.56 0.92
C SER A 94 -3.90 -26.18 -0.56
N GLY A 95 -2.78 -25.80 -1.21
CA GLY A 95 -2.74 -25.51 -2.64
C GLY A 95 -3.34 -24.15 -3.05
N TYR A 96 -3.58 -23.23 -2.11
CA TYR A 96 -4.12 -21.90 -2.41
C TYR A 96 -3.09 -20.93 -3.02
N SER A 97 -1.81 -21.29 -3.06
CA SER A 97 -0.73 -20.43 -3.56
C SER A 97 0.13 -21.17 -4.59
N GLU A 98 0.27 -20.59 -5.78
CA GLU A 98 1.39 -20.94 -6.66
C GLU A 98 2.68 -20.50 -5.98
N SER A 99 3.76 -21.29 -6.09
CA SER A 99 5.04 -20.95 -5.46
C SER A 99 6.02 -20.41 -6.49
N LYS A 100 6.18 -19.08 -6.54
CA LYS A 100 7.21 -18.42 -7.34
C LYS A 100 8.51 -18.28 -6.55
N SER A 101 9.63 -18.78 -7.05
CA SER A 101 10.88 -18.69 -6.28
C SER A 101 11.36 -17.24 -6.13
N VAL A 102 11.59 -16.83 -4.88
CA VAL A 102 12.29 -15.59 -4.54
C VAL A 102 13.63 -16.00 -3.92
N PRO A 103 14.76 -15.42 -4.33
CA PRO A 103 16.07 -15.75 -3.77
C PRO A 103 16.07 -15.57 -2.25
N PHE A 104 16.55 -16.58 -1.52
CA PHE A 104 16.60 -16.56 -0.06
C PHE A 104 17.39 -15.35 0.48
N TRP A 105 18.44 -14.93 -0.22
CA TRP A 105 19.24 -13.77 0.17
C TRP A 105 18.44 -12.47 0.20
N GLU A 106 17.54 -12.25 -0.77
CA GLU A 106 16.67 -11.06 -0.79
C GLU A 106 15.63 -11.12 0.34
N LEU A 107 15.08 -12.31 0.62
CA LEU A 107 14.16 -12.51 1.75
C LEU A 107 14.84 -12.30 3.10
N LEU A 108 16.09 -12.75 3.23
CA LEU A 108 16.89 -12.59 4.44
C LEU A 108 17.21 -11.10 4.67
N TRP A 109 17.72 -10.41 3.65
CA TRP A 109 18.03 -8.98 3.72
C TRP A 109 16.79 -8.15 4.06
N PHE A 110 15.66 -8.43 3.40
CA PHE A 110 14.37 -7.84 3.71
C PHE A 110 13.98 -8.06 5.18
N SER A 111 14.11 -9.29 5.67
CA SER A 111 13.71 -9.65 7.04
C SER A 111 14.57 -8.95 8.09
N ILE A 112 15.87 -8.80 7.84
CA ILE A 112 16.77 -8.04 8.71
C ILE A 112 16.29 -6.59 8.80
N ILE A 113 16.06 -5.92 7.67
CA ILE A 113 15.61 -4.51 7.65
C ILE A 113 14.25 -4.36 8.34
N ALA A 114 13.31 -5.25 8.05
CA ALA A 114 11.99 -5.21 8.64
C ALA A 114 12.05 -5.35 10.17
N ASN A 115 12.85 -6.28 10.67
CA ASN A 115 12.98 -6.50 12.11
C ASN A 115 13.75 -5.38 12.80
N THR A 116 14.82 -4.88 12.18
CA THR A 116 15.50 -3.67 12.66
C THR A 116 14.51 -2.51 12.76
N SER A 117 13.61 -2.35 11.77
CA SER A 117 12.59 -1.32 11.83
C SER A 117 11.64 -1.51 13.02
N ILE A 118 11.15 -2.73 13.26
CA ILE A 118 10.23 -3.03 14.39
C ILE A 118 10.91 -2.73 15.72
N THR A 119 12.12 -3.25 15.90
CA THR A 119 12.91 -3.03 17.12
C THR A 119 13.24 -1.55 17.32
N ALA A 120 13.69 -0.85 16.29
CA ALA A 120 14.02 0.57 16.37
C ALA A 120 12.76 1.41 16.64
N MET A 121 11.60 1.06 16.07
CA MET A 121 10.34 1.73 16.38
C MET A 121 9.93 1.54 17.84
N ASN A 122 10.09 0.33 18.39
CA ASN A 122 9.80 0.08 19.81
C ASN A 122 10.78 0.82 20.73
N PHE A 123 12.07 0.85 20.38
CA PHE A 123 13.09 1.58 21.13
C PHE A 123 12.87 3.09 21.06
N SER A 124 12.47 3.62 19.90
CA SER A 124 12.11 5.02 19.72
C SER A 124 10.90 5.43 20.55
N LEU A 125 9.92 4.54 20.75
CA LEU A 125 8.76 4.80 21.61
C LEU A 125 9.17 4.86 23.09
N MET A 126 10.19 4.09 23.49
CA MET A 126 10.69 4.06 24.87
C MET A 126 11.59 5.26 25.17
N LEU A 127 12.49 5.61 24.25
CA LEU A 127 13.48 6.67 24.46
C LEU A 127 12.94 8.08 24.26
N ASN A 128 11.79 8.23 23.60
CA ASN A 128 11.22 9.53 23.30
C ASN A 128 9.82 9.68 23.87
N SER A 129 9.33 10.93 23.90
CA SER A 129 7.93 11.21 24.22
C SER A 129 7.00 10.55 23.19
N VAL A 130 5.79 10.21 23.60
CA VAL A 130 4.75 9.68 22.68
C VAL A 130 4.47 10.69 21.56
N GLY A 131 4.48 11.98 21.86
CA GLY A 131 4.34 13.05 20.87
C GLY A 131 5.43 13.00 19.82
N PHE A 132 6.70 13.04 20.24
CA PHE A 132 7.86 12.95 19.35
C PHE A 132 7.83 11.68 18.50
N TYR A 133 7.48 10.52 19.07
CA TYR A 133 7.35 9.26 18.34
C TYR A 133 6.32 9.36 17.21
N GLN A 134 5.13 9.91 17.48
CA GLN A 134 4.08 10.04 16.49
C GLN A 134 4.41 11.08 15.41
N ILE A 135 5.01 12.20 15.80
CA ILE A 135 5.50 13.23 14.88
C ILE A 135 6.60 12.65 13.98
N SER A 136 7.53 11.88 14.54
CA SER A 136 8.60 11.22 13.80
C SER A 136 8.04 10.29 12.73
N LYS A 137 6.92 9.59 12.99
CA LYS A 137 6.24 8.80 11.95
C LYS A 137 5.79 9.65 10.76
N LEU A 138 5.31 10.88 10.96
CA LEU A 138 4.89 11.75 9.85
C LEU A 138 6.04 12.07 8.87
N SER A 139 7.29 12.00 9.32
CA SER A 139 8.48 12.16 8.47
C SER A 139 8.76 10.95 7.57
N MET A 140 8.06 9.84 7.73
CA MET A 140 8.30 8.67 6.89
C MET A 140 7.92 8.93 5.42
N ILE A 141 6.93 9.77 5.10
CA ILE A 141 6.60 10.10 3.70
C ILE A 141 7.75 10.78 2.97
N PRO A 142 8.32 11.90 3.46
CA PRO A 142 9.46 12.51 2.81
C PRO A 142 10.59 11.51 2.59
N VAL A 143 10.85 10.65 3.59
CA VAL A 143 11.90 9.63 3.49
C VAL A 143 11.56 8.58 2.42
N VAL A 144 10.34 8.04 2.38
CA VAL A 144 9.93 7.10 1.32
C VAL A 144 10.02 7.74 -0.05
N CYS A 145 9.57 9.00 -0.22
CA CYS A 145 9.69 9.72 -1.50
C CYS A 145 11.15 9.85 -1.96
N VAL A 146 12.04 10.28 -1.06
CA VAL A 146 13.47 10.44 -1.35
C VAL A 146 14.10 9.09 -1.66
N MET A 147 13.77 8.04 -0.92
CA MET A 147 14.30 6.69 -1.15
C MET A 147 13.79 6.08 -2.45
N GLU A 148 12.51 6.22 -2.81
CA GLU A 148 11.99 5.76 -4.10
C GLU A 148 12.62 6.54 -5.27
N TRP A 149 12.92 7.83 -5.08
CA TRP A 149 13.65 8.62 -6.07
C TRP A 149 15.09 8.10 -6.26
N ILE A 150 15.82 7.84 -5.18
CA ILE A 150 17.21 7.34 -5.24
C ILE A 150 17.27 5.91 -5.77
N LEU A 151 16.42 5.00 -5.27
CA LEU A 151 16.51 3.57 -5.56
C LEU A 151 15.88 3.17 -6.90
N HIS A 152 14.78 3.83 -7.29
CA HIS A 152 14.01 3.46 -8.48
C HIS A 152 13.94 4.58 -9.53
N GLY A 153 14.59 5.73 -9.29
CA GLY A 153 14.57 6.86 -10.22
C GLY A 153 13.19 7.51 -10.37
N LYS A 154 12.26 7.26 -9.43
CA LYS A 154 10.87 7.71 -9.53
C LYS A 154 10.80 9.23 -9.44
N GLN A 155 10.23 9.86 -10.46
CA GLN A 155 10.00 11.30 -10.49
C GLN A 155 8.60 11.59 -9.94
N TYR A 156 8.51 12.61 -9.11
CA TYR A 156 7.23 13.10 -8.58
C TYR A 156 6.89 14.47 -9.18
N SER A 157 5.59 14.72 -9.34
CA SER A 157 5.06 16.02 -9.73
C SER A 157 5.47 17.14 -8.77
N ARG A 158 5.39 18.39 -9.24
CA ARG A 158 5.81 19.56 -8.45
C ARG A 158 4.90 19.74 -7.23
N GLU A 159 3.63 19.40 -7.39
CA GLU A 159 2.56 19.43 -6.39
C GLU A 159 2.89 18.45 -5.25
N VAL A 160 3.27 17.22 -5.59
CA VAL A 160 3.69 16.21 -4.60
C VAL A 160 4.94 16.68 -3.84
N LYS A 161 5.94 17.25 -4.53
CA LYS A 161 7.15 17.79 -3.89
C LYS A 161 6.83 18.92 -2.92
N MET A 162 5.96 19.86 -3.31
CA MET A 162 5.52 20.95 -2.43
C MET A 162 4.79 20.41 -1.19
N ALA A 163 3.89 19.44 -1.36
CA ALA A 163 3.18 18.83 -0.24
C ALA A 163 4.14 18.14 0.76
N VAL A 164 5.14 17.41 0.25
CA VAL A 164 6.19 16.79 1.08
C VAL A 164 6.98 17.84 1.87
N VAL A 165 7.33 18.98 1.25
CA VAL A 165 8.02 20.08 1.96
C VAL A 165 7.18 20.62 3.11
N VAL A 166 5.87 20.80 2.92
CA VAL A 166 4.96 21.24 3.99
C VAL A 166 4.95 20.24 5.15
N VAL A 167 4.92 18.93 4.86
CA VAL A 167 5.01 17.88 5.90
C VAL A 167 6.34 17.97 6.66
N VAL A 168 7.47 18.13 5.96
CA VAL A 168 8.80 18.26 6.59
C VAL A 168 8.85 19.49 7.51
N VAL A 169 8.29 20.63 7.08
CA VAL A 169 8.23 21.84 7.91
C VAL A 169 7.37 21.60 9.15
N GLY A 170 6.19 20.99 9.02
CA GLY A 170 5.32 20.65 10.15
C GLY A 170 6.00 19.74 11.17
N VAL A 171 6.70 18.71 10.69
CA VAL A 171 7.51 17.82 11.54
C VAL A 171 8.65 18.60 12.21
N GLY A 172 9.38 19.42 11.47
CA GLY A 172 10.51 20.19 12.00
C GLY A 172 10.09 21.15 13.12
N VAL A 173 8.97 21.86 12.95
CA VAL A 173 8.40 22.72 14.00
C VAL A 173 8.13 21.89 15.26
N CYS A 174 7.43 20.76 15.13
CA CYS A 174 7.14 19.88 16.25
C CYS A 174 8.39 19.29 16.93
N THR A 175 9.43 18.97 16.17
CA THR A 175 10.68 18.42 16.70
C THR A 175 11.46 19.45 17.51
N VAL A 176 11.54 20.70 17.04
CA VAL A 176 12.26 21.78 17.76
C VAL A 176 11.53 22.20 19.03
N THR A 177 10.20 22.08 19.06
CA THR A 177 9.37 22.50 20.19
C THR A 177 9.23 21.43 21.27
N ASP A 178 9.57 20.18 20.99
CA ASP A 178 9.60 19.13 22.01
C ASP A 178 10.90 19.22 22.82
N VAL A 179 10.79 19.69 24.06
CA VAL A 179 11.92 19.92 24.98
C VAL A 179 12.57 18.60 25.43
N LYS A 180 11.99 17.44 25.10
CA LYS A 180 12.44 16.11 25.53
C LYS A 180 13.24 15.32 24.48
N VAL A 181 13.72 15.95 23.41
CA VAL A 181 14.50 15.23 22.38
C VAL A 181 15.85 14.75 22.96
N ASN A 182 15.95 13.45 23.19
CA ASN A 182 17.17 12.76 23.55
C ASN A 182 17.96 12.41 22.29
N ALA A 183 19.26 12.74 22.20
CA ALA A 183 20.09 12.42 21.03
C ALA A 183 20.07 10.92 20.66
N LYS A 184 20.04 10.03 21.66
CA LYS A 184 19.93 8.57 21.43
C LYS A 184 18.55 8.19 20.88
N GLY A 185 17.50 8.81 21.41
CA GLY A 185 16.13 8.60 20.96
C GLY A 185 15.88 9.15 19.55
N PHE A 186 16.48 10.29 19.21
CA PHE A 186 16.46 10.88 17.87
C PHE A 186 17.16 9.99 16.85
N LEU A 187 18.38 9.52 17.15
CA LEU A 187 19.11 8.60 16.27
C LEU A 187 18.33 7.30 16.06
N CYS A 188 17.73 6.76 17.13
CA CYS A 188 16.88 5.59 17.04
C CYS A 188 15.66 5.83 16.15
N ALA A 189 14.99 6.98 16.28
CA ALA A 189 13.86 7.33 15.43
C ALA A 189 14.26 7.43 13.96
N LEU A 190 15.42 8.05 13.64
CA LEU A 190 15.94 8.13 12.28
C LEU A 190 16.18 6.75 11.67
N VAL A 191 16.86 5.86 12.41
CA VAL A 191 17.07 4.46 11.98
C VAL A 191 15.73 3.76 11.74
N ALA A 192 14.78 3.95 12.65
CA ALA A 192 13.47 3.34 12.54
C ALA A 192 12.71 3.82 11.29
N ILE A 193 12.69 5.13 11.03
CA ILE A 193 12.07 5.74 9.84
C ILE A 193 12.72 5.24 8.55
N LEU A 194 14.05 5.20 8.49
CA LEU A 194 14.79 4.72 7.32
C LEU A 194 14.53 3.24 7.05
N CYS A 195 14.63 2.39 8.08
CA CYS A 195 14.39 0.95 7.94
C CYS A 195 12.92 0.66 7.59
N THR A 196 11.95 1.35 8.19
CA THR A 196 10.52 1.18 7.84
C THR A 196 10.26 1.62 6.40
N SER A 197 10.84 2.73 5.97
CA SER A 197 10.70 3.22 4.59
C SER A 197 11.29 2.22 3.59
N LEU A 198 12.49 1.72 3.87
CA LEU A 198 13.15 0.70 3.04
C LEU A 198 12.38 -0.61 3.01
N GLN A 199 11.87 -1.07 4.15
CA GLN A 199 11.01 -2.25 4.23
C GLN A 199 9.79 -2.08 3.32
N GLN A 200 9.06 -0.98 3.42
CA GLN A 200 7.84 -0.77 2.63
C GLN A 200 8.11 -0.70 1.13
N ILE A 201 9.18 0.00 0.73
CA ILE A 201 9.63 0.04 -0.67
C ILE A 201 9.99 -1.36 -1.15
N SER A 202 10.70 -2.14 -0.33
CA SER A 202 11.11 -3.50 -0.65
C SER A 202 9.91 -4.44 -0.84
N ILE A 203 8.84 -4.31 -0.03
CA ILE A 203 7.61 -5.10 -0.23
C ILE A 203 7.05 -4.86 -1.63
N GLY A 204 6.88 -3.59 -2.03
CA GLY A 204 6.36 -3.25 -3.36
C GLY A 204 7.30 -3.67 -4.50
N SER A 205 8.61 -3.47 -4.31
CA SER A 205 9.63 -3.83 -5.30
C SER A 205 9.71 -5.34 -5.52
N LEU A 206 9.72 -6.14 -4.46
CA LEU A 206 9.75 -7.61 -4.56
C LEU A 206 8.47 -8.17 -5.20
N GLN A 207 7.30 -7.63 -4.84
CA GLN A 207 6.03 -8.01 -5.47
C GLN A 207 6.05 -7.77 -6.98
N LYS A 208 6.56 -6.60 -7.41
CA LYS A 208 6.67 -6.25 -8.82
C LYS A 208 7.75 -7.06 -9.55
N LYS A 209 8.94 -7.17 -8.98
CA LYS A 209 10.12 -7.85 -9.55
C LYS A 209 9.87 -9.33 -9.82
N TYR A 210 9.24 -10.04 -8.88
CA TYR A 210 8.94 -11.47 -9.00
C TYR A 210 7.51 -11.76 -9.46
N SER A 211 6.71 -10.72 -9.73
CA SER A 211 5.28 -10.84 -10.06
C SER A 211 4.54 -11.76 -9.07
N ILE A 212 4.88 -11.62 -7.78
CA ILE A 212 4.43 -12.48 -6.69
C ILE A 212 3.27 -11.80 -5.95
N GLY A 213 2.29 -12.60 -5.51
CA GLY A 213 1.14 -12.09 -4.76
C GLY A 213 1.53 -11.56 -3.39
N SER A 214 0.72 -10.65 -2.83
CA SER A 214 1.03 -10.03 -1.53
C SER A 214 1.08 -11.02 -0.36
N PHE A 215 0.12 -11.94 -0.33
CA PHE A 215 0.07 -13.00 0.69
C PHE A 215 1.22 -14.00 0.52
N GLU A 216 1.60 -14.31 -0.72
CA GLU A 216 2.68 -15.26 -1.01
C GLU A 216 4.06 -14.68 -0.64
N LEU A 217 4.29 -13.39 -0.89
CA LEU A 217 5.51 -12.74 -0.39
C LEU A 217 5.54 -12.76 1.13
N LEU A 218 4.42 -12.46 1.80
CA LEU A 218 4.32 -12.49 3.26
C LEU A 218 4.58 -13.89 3.83
N SER A 219 4.05 -14.95 3.22
CA SER A 219 4.27 -16.33 3.69
C SER A 219 5.73 -16.76 3.59
N LYS A 220 6.52 -16.14 2.69
CA LYS A 220 7.96 -16.38 2.53
C LYS A 220 8.81 -15.55 3.49
N THR A 221 8.40 -14.33 3.82
CA THR A 221 9.15 -13.45 4.73
C THR A 221 8.82 -13.69 6.20
N ALA A 222 7.56 -14.02 6.53
CA ALA A 222 7.09 -14.19 7.90
C ALA A 222 7.86 -15.26 8.71
N PRO A 223 8.23 -16.44 8.18
CA PRO A 223 9.00 -17.43 8.94
C PRO A 223 10.39 -16.92 9.33
N ILE A 224 11.07 -16.21 8.43
CA ILE A 224 12.39 -15.64 8.67
C ILE A 224 12.29 -14.53 9.72
N GLN A 225 11.28 -13.65 9.60
CA GLN A 225 11.00 -12.59 10.56
C GLN A 225 10.64 -13.15 11.95
N ALA A 226 9.80 -14.18 12.00
CA ALA A 226 9.42 -14.86 13.24
C ALA A 226 10.65 -15.47 13.93
N LEU A 227 11.49 -16.20 13.20
CA LEU A 227 12.68 -16.83 13.76
C LEU A 227 13.65 -15.80 14.36
N SER A 228 13.90 -14.71 13.64
CA SER A 228 14.83 -13.67 14.09
C SER A 228 14.24 -12.80 15.22
N LEU A 229 12.93 -12.52 15.23
CA LEU A 229 12.29 -11.82 16.34
C LEU A 229 12.11 -12.70 17.58
N LEU A 230 11.88 -14.01 17.44
CA LEU A 230 11.80 -14.91 18.60
C LEU A 230 13.16 -15.17 19.24
N THR A 231 14.24 -15.11 18.46
CA THR A 231 15.61 -15.27 18.98
C THR A 231 16.12 -13.99 19.62
N VAL A 232 15.95 -12.84 18.96
CA VAL A 232 16.48 -11.54 19.45
C VAL A 232 15.48 -10.80 20.35
N GLY A 233 14.18 -11.01 20.17
CA GLY A 233 13.11 -10.30 20.87
C GLY A 233 13.14 -10.43 22.39
N PRO A 234 13.29 -11.64 22.97
CA PRO A 234 13.39 -11.79 24.42
C PRO A 234 14.60 -11.05 25.02
N PHE A 235 15.72 -10.99 24.29
CA PHE A 235 16.90 -10.22 24.72
C PHE A 235 16.62 -8.72 24.68
N ILE A 236 16.04 -8.22 23.59
CA ILE A 236 15.63 -6.82 23.48
C ILE A 236 14.65 -6.46 24.60
N ASP A 237 13.57 -7.22 24.76
CA ASP A 237 12.56 -6.92 25.78
C ASP A 237 13.12 -7.02 27.21
N TYR A 238 14.09 -7.91 27.46
CA TYR A 238 14.83 -7.92 28.72
C TYR A 238 15.63 -6.64 28.91
N CYS A 239 16.35 -6.16 27.88
CA CYS A 239 17.05 -4.88 27.94
C CYS A 239 16.09 -3.68 28.15
N LEU A 240 14.87 -3.73 27.61
CA LEU A 240 13.88 -2.66 27.73
C LEU A 240 13.17 -2.65 29.10
N THR A 241 12.77 -3.82 29.57
CA THR A 241 11.85 -3.95 30.71
C THR A 241 12.55 -4.46 31.97
N SER A 242 13.78 -4.99 31.86
CA SER A 242 14.49 -5.72 32.93
C SER A 242 13.71 -6.91 33.52
N LYS A 243 12.65 -7.35 32.83
CA LYS A 243 11.82 -8.50 33.19
C LYS A 243 12.17 -9.65 32.27
N SER A 244 12.18 -10.87 32.81
CA SER A 244 12.36 -12.08 32.01
C SER A 244 11.02 -12.65 31.57
N LEU A 245 10.90 -12.98 30.30
CA LEU A 245 9.70 -13.59 29.71
C LEU A 245 9.36 -14.95 30.35
N LEU A 246 10.37 -15.68 30.84
CA LEU A 246 10.20 -16.97 31.50
C LEU A 246 9.52 -16.86 32.88
N LYS A 247 9.55 -15.67 33.50
CA LYS A 247 8.94 -15.43 34.82
C LYS A 247 7.53 -14.85 34.72
N TYR A 248 7.01 -14.66 33.51
CA TYR A 248 5.68 -14.11 33.31
C TYR A 248 4.61 -15.16 33.65
N ASN A 249 3.59 -14.76 34.41
CA ASN A 249 2.48 -15.64 34.74
C ASN A 249 1.43 -15.62 33.63
N TYR A 250 1.36 -16.72 32.87
CA TYR A 250 0.41 -16.88 31.78
C TYR A 250 -0.97 -17.27 32.32
N ALA A 251 -1.71 -16.28 32.82
CA ALA A 251 -3.13 -16.46 33.09
C ALA A 251 -3.88 -16.83 31.81
N PHE A 252 -4.91 -17.68 31.91
CA PHE A 252 -5.70 -18.12 30.75
C PHE A 252 -6.27 -16.94 29.94
N SER A 253 -6.74 -15.90 30.64
CA SER A 253 -7.22 -14.66 30.03
C SER A 253 -6.13 -13.91 29.25
N ALA A 254 -4.91 -13.80 29.80
CA ALA A 254 -3.77 -13.20 29.11
C ALA A 254 -3.42 -13.99 27.83
N PHE A 255 -3.43 -15.32 27.91
CA PHE A 255 -3.21 -16.20 26.76
C PHE A 255 -4.27 -16.00 25.67
N CYS A 256 -5.56 -15.90 26.03
CA CYS A 256 -6.63 -15.59 25.07
C CYS A 256 -6.42 -14.24 24.37
N PHE A 257 -6.00 -13.20 25.11
CA PHE A 257 -5.70 -11.89 24.53
C PHE A 257 -4.45 -11.91 23.64
N ILE A 258 -3.42 -12.71 23.96
CA ILE A 258 -2.27 -12.95 23.09
C ILE A 258 -2.74 -13.59 21.78
N LEU A 259 -3.57 -14.64 21.84
CA LEU A 259 -4.10 -15.30 20.63
C LEU A 259 -4.97 -14.36 19.79
N LEU A 260 -5.81 -13.55 20.43
CA LEU A 260 -6.62 -12.54 19.75
C LEU A 260 -5.73 -11.50 19.06
N SER A 261 -4.69 -11.03 19.75
CA SER A 261 -3.69 -10.12 19.20
C SER A 261 -2.98 -10.73 17.98
N CYS A 262 -2.50 -11.98 18.08
CA CYS A 262 -1.91 -12.71 16.97
C CYS A 262 -2.86 -12.87 15.79
N SER A 263 -4.14 -13.17 16.03
CA SER A 263 -5.14 -13.31 14.97
C SER A 263 -5.35 -11.99 14.22
N LEU A 264 -5.47 -10.87 14.95
CA LEU A 264 -5.55 -9.54 14.34
C LEU A 264 -4.27 -9.16 13.59
N ALA A 265 -3.12 -9.60 14.10
CA ALA A 265 -1.82 -9.34 13.46
C ALA A 265 -1.69 -10.03 12.10
N VAL A 266 -2.22 -11.24 11.93
CA VAL A 266 -2.29 -11.90 10.62
C VAL A 266 -3.02 -10.99 9.62
N PHE A 267 -4.21 -10.50 9.97
CA PHE A 267 -4.97 -9.61 9.09
C PHE A 267 -4.24 -8.28 8.83
N CYS A 268 -3.57 -7.72 9.85
CA CYS A 268 -2.78 -6.50 9.71
C CYS A 268 -1.60 -6.69 8.76
N ASN A 269 -0.85 -7.79 8.89
CA ASN A 269 0.28 -8.10 8.03
C ASN A 269 -0.15 -8.36 6.58
N ILE A 270 -1.22 -9.15 6.39
CA ILE A 270 -1.77 -9.44 5.05
C ILE A 270 -2.22 -8.13 4.39
N SER A 271 -3.03 -7.34 5.09
CA SER A 271 -3.56 -6.09 4.55
C SER A 271 -2.47 -5.04 4.30
N GLN A 272 -1.39 -5.02 5.09
CA GLN A 272 -0.20 -4.20 4.83
C GLN A 272 0.44 -4.57 3.49
N TYR A 273 0.77 -5.84 3.28
CA TYR A 273 1.42 -6.29 2.04
C TYR A 273 0.49 -6.09 0.83
N LEU A 274 -0.81 -6.25 1.02
CA LEU A 274 -1.84 -6.04 0.01
C LEU A 274 -1.95 -4.57 -0.40
N CYS A 275 -2.02 -3.66 0.57
CA CYS A 275 -2.11 -2.23 0.30
C CYS A 275 -0.84 -1.69 -0.35
N ILE A 276 0.35 -2.11 0.12
CA ILE A 276 1.61 -1.69 -0.49
C ILE A 276 1.70 -2.18 -1.94
N GLY A 277 1.30 -3.44 -2.19
CA GLY A 277 1.31 -4.00 -3.54
C GLY A 277 0.35 -3.36 -4.51
N ARG A 278 -0.81 -2.93 -4.04
CA ARG A 278 -1.83 -2.28 -4.89
C ARG A 278 -1.61 -0.78 -5.08
N PHE A 279 -1.15 -0.08 -4.05
CA PHE A 279 -1.15 1.40 -4.04
C PHE A 279 0.24 2.04 -4.03
N SER A 280 1.32 1.27 -3.86
CA SER A 280 2.71 1.70 -3.59
C SER A 280 3.00 2.05 -2.12
N ALA A 281 4.30 2.10 -1.79
CA ALA A 281 4.78 2.42 -0.45
C ALA A 281 4.34 3.82 0.01
N VAL A 282 4.39 4.83 -0.85
CA VAL A 282 4.03 6.20 -0.41
C VAL A 282 2.54 6.34 -0.14
N SER A 283 1.68 5.78 -1.00
CA SER A 283 0.23 5.77 -0.77
C SER A 283 -0.14 5.00 0.50
N PHE A 284 0.60 3.93 0.82
CA PHE A 284 0.41 3.21 2.08
C PHE A 284 0.71 4.09 3.31
N GLN A 285 1.74 4.94 3.24
CA GLN A 285 2.06 5.84 4.34
C GLN A 285 0.98 6.88 4.60
N VAL A 286 0.25 7.32 3.58
CA VAL A 286 -0.93 8.18 3.78
C VAL A 286 -1.95 7.51 4.70
N LEU A 287 -2.27 6.23 4.46
CA LEU A 287 -3.16 5.44 5.35
C LEU A 287 -2.55 5.28 6.75
N GLY A 288 -1.24 5.08 6.83
CA GLY A 288 -0.49 5.05 8.07
C GLY A 288 -0.67 6.32 8.90
N HIS A 289 -0.64 7.49 8.26
CA HIS A 289 -0.83 8.77 8.93
C HIS A 289 -2.27 9.02 9.34
N MET A 290 -3.26 8.57 8.57
CA MET A 290 -4.66 8.58 9.03
C MET A 290 -4.79 7.82 10.37
N LYS A 291 -4.14 6.66 10.50
CA LYS A 291 -4.10 5.91 11.77
C LYS A 291 -3.38 6.71 12.87
N THR A 292 -2.22 7.30 12.56
CA THR A 292 -1.48 8.12 13.53
C THR A 292 -2.32 9.28 14.05
N VAL A 293 -3.06 9.97 13.19
CA VAL A 293 -3.96 11.07 13.58
C VAL A 293 -5.09 10.55 14.50
N CYS A 294 -5.74 9.44 14.15
CA CYS A 294 -6.76 8.83 15.02
C CYS A 294 -6.20 8.45 16.40
N VAL A 295 -5.01 7.84 16.44
CA VAL A 295 -4.34 7.46 17.70
C VAL A 295 -3.96 8.69 18.52
N LEU A 296 -3.48 9.76 17.89
CA LEU A 296 -3.16 11.01 18.56
C LEU A 296 -4.41 11.69 19.13
N MET A 297 -5.50 11.78 18.36
CA MET A 297 -6.77 12.35 18.82
C MET A 297 -7.35 11.58 20.00
N LEU A 298 -7.35 10.24 19.93
CA LEU A 298 -7.77 9.39 21.04
C LEU A 298 -6.81 9.49 22.22
N GLY A 299 -5.51 9.61 21.99
CA GLY A 299 -4.50 9.75 23.03
C GLY A 299 -4.65 11.06 23.80
N TRP A 300 -4.84 12.18 23.09
CA TRP A 300 -5.08 13.48 23.70
C TRP A 300 -6.39 13.52 24.49
N LEU A 301 -7.48 13.00 23.90
CA LEU A 301 -8.80 12.96 24.55
C LEU A 301 -8.82 12.11 25.82
N LEU A 302 -7.98 11.06 25.89
CA LEU A 302 -7.99 10.08 26.99
C LEU A 302 -6.88 10.27 28.03
N PHE A 303 -5.78 10.97 27.73
CA PHE A 303 -4.62 11.04 28.61
C PHE A 303 -4.19 12.43 29.05
N ASP A 304 -4.96 13.47 28.74
CA ASP A 304 -4.79 14.84 29.26
C ASP A 304 -3.32 15.32 29.21
N SER A 305 -2.61 14.91 28.15
CA SER A 305 -1.18 15.19 28.04
C SER A 305 -1.02 16.67 27.71
N GLU A 306 -0.12 17.35 28.42
CA GLU A 306 0.27 18.74 28.18
C GLU A 306 0.90 18.92 26.77
N MET A 307 0.06 18.99 25.75
CA MET A 307 0.47 19.32 24.39
C MET A 307 0.59 20.84 24.31
N THR A 308 1.82 21.33 24.15
CA THR A 308 2.05 22.76 23.96
C THR A 308 1.35 23.23 22.69
N LEU A 309 0.83 24.48 22.69
CA LEU A 309 0.18 25.08 21.52
C LEU A 309 1.09 25.03 20.26
N LYS A 310 2.42 25.09 20.47
CA LYS A 310 3.41 24.96 19.40
C LYS A 310 3.42 23.55 18.79
N ASN A 311 3.37 22.49 19.61
CA ASN A 311 3.25 21.11 19.12
C ASN A 311 1.95 20.90 18.33
N ILE A 312 0.84 21.49 18.78
CA ILE A 312 -0.44 21.44 18.08
C ILE A 312 -0.34 22.11 16.71
N SER A 313 0.31 23.28 16.63
CA SER A 313 0.47 24.01 15.37
C SER A 313 1.26 23.22 14.31
N GLY A 314 2.36 22.57 14.69
CA GLY A 314 3.14 21.75 13.77
C GLY A 314 2.41 20.47 13.35
N MET A 315 1.60 19.89 14.25
CA MET A 315 0.73 18.76 13.92
C MET A 315 -0.33 19.12 12.89
N VAL A 316 -1.03 20.24 13.08
CA VAL A 316 -2.03 20.74 12.12
C VAL A 316 -1.38 20.99 10.76
N LEU A 317 -0.20 21.63 10.74
CA LEU A 317 0.53 21.87 9.51
C LEU A 317 0.92 20.56 8.79
N ALA A 318 1.40 19.56 9.53
CA ALA A 318 1.72 18.26 8.97
C ALA A 318 0.47 17.55 8.41
N ILE A 319 -0.67 17.62 9.11
CA ILE A 319 -1.95 17.06 8.63
C ILE A 319 -2.43 17.77 7.36
N ILE A 320 -2.30 19.09 7.26
CA ILE A 320 -2.62 19.83 6.04
C ILE A 320 -1.73 19.35 4.89
N GLY A 321 -0.41 19.26 5.11
CA GLY A 321 0.52 18.73 4.12
C GLY A 321 0.15 17.33 3.65
N MET A 322 -0.34 16.48 4.56
CA MET A 322 -0.83 15.13 4.25
C MET A 322 -2.07 15.10 3.37
N VAL A 323 -3.05 15.96 3.64
CA VAL A 323 -4.26 16.08 2.82
C VAL A 323 -3.91 16.56 1.41
N VAL A 324 -3.06 17.60 1.32
CA VAL A 324 -2.58 18.13 0.04
C VAL A 324 -1.80 17.07 -0.74
N TYR A 325 -0.94 16.30 -0.05
CA TYR A 325 -0.19 15.19 -0.66
C TYR A 325 -1.13 14.14 -1.26
N SER A 326 -2.14 13.72 -0.50
CA SER A 326 -3.11 12.71 -0.92
C SER A 326 -3.87 13.16 -2.17
N TRP A 327 -4.28 14.43 -2.18
CA TRP A 327 -4.96 15.04 -3.32
C TRP A 327 -4.04 15.15 -4.55
N ALA A 328 -2.79 15.58 -4.36
CA ALA A 328 -1.80 15.68 -5.44
C ALA A 328 -1.50 14.32 -6.09
N VAL A 329 -1.35 13.27 -5.28
CA VAL A 329 -1.14 11.90 -5.78
C VAL A 329 -2.35 11.39 -6.55
N GLU A 330 -3.56 11.66 -6.08
CA GLU A 330 -4.78 11.25 -6.76
C GLU A 330 -4.92 11.93 -8.14
N ILE A 331 -4.59 13.23 -8.21
CA ILE A 331 -4.53 13.96 -9.49
C ILE A 331 -3.49 13.35 -10.43
N GLU A 332 -2.30 13.05 -9.93
CA GLU A 332 -1.23 12.45 -10.74
C GLU A 332 -1.64 11.06 -11.27
N LYS A 333 -2.33 10.26 -10.45
CA LYS A 333 -2.86 8.95 -10.85
C LYS A 333 -3.93 9.08 -11.94
N GLN A 334 -4.83 10.06 -11.82
CA GLN A 334 -5.86 10.33 -12.83
C GLN A 334 -5.26 10.85 -14.14
N ALA A 335 -4.27 11.75 -14.06
CA ALA A 335 -3.54 12.25 -15.22
C ALA A 335 -2.80 11.12 -15.97
N ASN A 336 -2.12 10.23 -15.24
CA ASN A 336 -1.42 9.07 -15.82
C ASN A 336 -2.39 8.03 -16.42
N ALA A 337 -3.60 7.90 -15.88
CA ALA A 337 -4.63 7.04 -16.46
C ALA A 337 -5.22 7.63 -17.75
N MET A 338 -5.30 8.95 -17.86
CA MET A 338 -5.73 9.67 -19.06
C MET A 338 -4.64 9.73 -20.15
N SER A 339 -3.36 9.59 -19.79
CA SER A 339 -2.23 9.67 -20.73
C SER A 339 -1.86 8.35 -21.41
N ILE A 340 -2.63 7.25 -21.22
CA ILE A 340 -2.44 6.04 -22.03
C ILE A 340 -2.72 6.44 -23.50
N PRO A 341 -1.72 6.38 -24.40
CA PRO A 341 -1.96 6.68 -25.79
C PRO A 341 -2.99 5.68 -26.32
N GLN A 342 -4.11 6.17 -26.83
CA GLN A 342 -4.80 5.39 -27.85
C GLN A 342 -3.75 5.08 -28.92
N PRO A 343 -3.62 3.83 -29.39
CA PRO A 343 -2.77 3.56 -30.54
C PRO A 343 -3.27 4.50 -31.63
N LYS A 344 -2.43 5.45 -32.03
CA LYS A 344 -2.68 6.32 -33.17
C LYS A 344 -2.97 5.39 -34.35
N SER A 345 -4.25 5.20 -34.68
CA SER A 345 -4.65 4.84 -36.04
C SER A 345 -4.43 6.08 -36.89
N GLN A 346 -3.17 6.49 -37.04
CA GLN A 346 -2.75 7.37 -38.10
C GLN A 346 -2.43 6.46 -39.29
N LEU A 347 -3.49 5.96 -39.90
CA LEU A 347 -3.49 5.82 -41.35
C LEU A 347 -4.32 7.03 -41.77
N SER A 348 -3.64 8.08 -42.20
CA SER A 348 -4.25 9.33 -42.65
C SER A 348 -5.31 9.00 -43.70
N ASP A 349 -6.46 9.68 -43.66
CA ASP A 349 -7.55 9.45 -44.62
C ASP A 349 -7.09 9.55 -46.09
N GLU A 350 -5.95 10.23 -46.35
CA GLU A 350 -5.23 10.24 -47.63
C GLU A 350 -4.64 8.89 -48.04
N GLU A 351 -4.01 8.12 -47.14
CA GLU A 351 -3.49 6.77 -47.45
C GLU A 351 -4.63 5.77 -47.68
N LEU A 352 -5.77 5.96 -47.01
CA LEU A 352 -6.96 5.14 -47.21
C LEU A 352 -7.68 5.46 -48.53
N MET A 353 -7.60 6.71 -49.00
CA MET A 353 -8.05 7.11 -50.34
C MET A 353 -7.11 6.56 -51.43
N LEU A 354 -5.80 6.63 -51.24
CA LEU A 354 -4.82 6.08 -52.19
C LEU A 354 -4.92 4.56 -52.33
N LEU A 355 -5.18 3.83 -51.23
CA LEU A 355 -5.44 2.38 -51.28
C LEU A 355 -6.76 2.04 -51.97
N LYS A 356 -7.76 2.93 -51.90
CA LYS A 356 -9.06 2.71 -52.54
C LYS A 356 -9.00 3.01 -54.04
N GLU A 357 -8.27 4.05 -54.45
CA GLU A 357 -8.00 4.34 -55.87
C GLU A 357 -7.13 3.25 -56.52
N GLY A 358 -6.14 2.69 -55.80
CA GLY A 358 -5.33 1.57 -56.30
C GLY A 358 -6.09 0.25 -56.45
N MET A 359 -7.14 0.03 -55.64
CA MET A 359 -8.00 -1.16 -55.75
C MET A 359 -9.03 -1.04 -56.89
N ASP A 360 -9.56 0.15 -57.13
CA ASP A 360 -10.50 0.39 -58.24
C ASP A 360 -9.80 0.30 -59.62
N ASP A 361 -8.52 0.67 -59.73
CA ASP A 361 -7.74 0.51 -60.98
C ASP A 361 -7.28 -0.94 -61.26
N SER A 362 -7.19 -1.78 -60.22
CA SER A 362 -6.85 -3.20 -60.35
C SER A 362 -8.06 -4.07 -60.73
N SER A 363 -9.25 -3.72 -60.24
CA SER A 363 -10.49 -4.45 -60.53
C SER A 363 -11.00 -4.20 -61.95
N LEU A 364 -10.69 -3.05 -62.56
CA LEU A 364 -10.98 -2.78 -63.97
C LEU A 364 -10.07 -3.55 -64.93
N ARG A 365 -8.82 -3.85 -64.55
CA ARG A 365 -7.89 -4.62 -65.39
C ARG A 365 -8.18 -6.13 -65.37
N ASP A 366 -8.72 -6.64 -64.26
CA ASP A 366 -9.07 -8.05 -64.13
C ASP A 366 -10.43 -8.39 -64.79
N GLU A 367 -11.33 -7.42 -64.99
CA GLU A 367 -12.56 -7.61 -65.79
C GLU A 367 -12.30 -7.60 -67.31
N GLU A 368 -11.29 -6.86 -67.81
CA GLU A 368 -10.94 -6.86 -69.25
C GLU A 368 -10.17 -8.11 -69.71
N LEU A 369 -9.45 -8.82 -68.83
CA LEU A 369 -8.72 -10.05 -69.19
C LEU A 369 -9.57 -11.33 -69.18
N GLY A 370 -10.83 -11.27 -68.74
CA GLY A 370 -11.73 -12.42 -68.65
C GLY A 370 -12.55 -12.73 -69.93
N GLN A 371 -12.45 -11.90 -70.98
CA GLN A 371 -13.20 -12.09 -72.23
C GLN A 371 -12.28 -12.14 -73.45
N LEU A 372 -11.51 -13.22 -73.61
CA LEU A 372 -10.95 -13.58 -74.92
C LEU A 372 -11.20 -15.07 -75.21
N PRO A 373 -11.92 -15.41 -76.30
CA PRO A 373 -12.21 -16.79 -76.64
C PRO A 373 -11.05 -17.41 -77.43
N LYS A 374 -10.59 -18.58 -77.01
CA LYS A 374 -10.15 -19.66 -77.92
C LYS A 374 -10.44 -21.02 -77.31
#